data_AF-A0A2V8QRH6-F1
#
_entry.id   AF-A0A2V8QRH6-F1
#
_cell.length_a   1.000
_cell.length_b   1.000
_cell.length_c   1.000
_cell.angle_alpha   90.00
_cell.angle_beta   90.00
_cell.angle_gamma   90.00
#
_symmetry.space_group_name_H-M   'P 1'
#
loop_
_entity.id
_entity.type
_entity.pdbx_description
1 polymer ?
#
loop_
_entity_poly.entity_id
_entity_poly.type
_entity_poly.pdbx_seq_one_letter_code
_entity_poly.pdbx_strand_id
1 'polypeptide(L)'
;LTPTEYIDGLFGTAGITPLPSERAAAIAEFGVAPTSADLLARARVLRGVAETAVFSQQEFNRAFVLMQYFGYLRRDPNVAPDSDFAGYEFWLAKLNQFNGNFIDAEMVKAFLVSSEYRHRFGP
;
A
#
# COMPACT_ATOMS: atom_id res chain seq x y z
N LEU A 1 -24.97 8.71 8.71
CA LEU A 1 -23.51 8.84 8.59
C LEU A 1 -23.17 10.31 8.39
N THR A 2 -22.41 10.88 9.31
CA THR A 2 -21.92 12.26 9.22
C THR A 2 -20.77 12.36 8.22
N PRO A 3 -20.41 13.56 7.73
CA PRO A 3 -19.22 13.75 6.89
C PRO A 3 -17.95 13.20 7.54
N THR A 4 -17.73 13.45 8.83
CA THR A 4 -16.54 13.00 9.55
C THR A 4 -16.50 11.49 9.68
N GLU A 5 -17.62 10.83 10.00
CA GLU A 5 -17.71 9.36 10.03
C GLU A 5 -17.36 8.73 8.68
N TYR A 6 -17.78 9.36 7.58
CA TYR A 6 -17.47 8.87 6.23
C TYR A 6 -15.98 8.99 5.92
N ILE A 7 -15.40 10.15 6.21
CA ILE A 7 -13.99 10.46 5.96
C ILE A 7 -13.09 9.56 6.81
N ASP A 8 -13.37 9.44 8.10
CA ASP A 8 -12.59 8.59 9.01
C ASP A 8 -12.73 7.10 8.65
N GLY A 9 -13.90 6.69 8.17
CA GLY A 9 -14.11 5.34 7.62
C GLY A 9 -13.27 5.06 6.37
N LEU A 10 -13.11 6.04 5.47
CA LEU A 10 -12.26 5.90 4.29
C LEU A 10 -10.79 5.78 4.65
N PHE A 11 -10.28 6.66 5.51
CA PHE A 11 -8.89 6.59 5.98
C PHE A 11 -8.62 5.30 6.77
N GLY A 12 -9.56 4.87 7.60
CA GLY A 12 -9.49 3.59 8.30
C GLY A 12 -9.46 2.38 7.35
N THR A 13 -10.29 2.39 6.31
CA THR A 13 -10.29 1.35 5.27
C THR A 13 -8.97 1.32 4.49
N ALA A 14 -8.42 2.50 4.19
CA ALA A 14 -7.13 2.63 3.54
C ALA A 14 -5.95 2.25 4.45
N GLY A 15 -6.15 2.11 5.76
CA GLY A 15 -5.09 1.82 6.71
C GLY A 15 -4.04 2.95 6.77
N ILE A 16 -4.44 4.18 6.49
CA ILE A 16 -3.56 5.37 6.53
C ILE A 16 -4.05 6.36 7.58
N THR A 17 -3.11 6.97 8.29
CA THR A 17 -3.39 8.09 9.18
C THR A 17 -3.22 9.39 8.39
N PRO A 18 -4.29 10.18 8.16
CA PRO A 18 -4.18 11.42 7.40
C PRO A 18 -3.43 12.50 8.16
N LEU A 19 -2.79 13.40 7.42
CA LEU A 19 -2.34 14.67 7.96
C LEU A 19 -3.57 15.52 8.37
N PRO A 20 -3.43 16.40 9.39
CA PRO A 20 -4.52 17.30 9.77
C PRO A 20 -5.07 18.14 8.62
N SER A 21 -4.20 18.56 7.68
CA SER A 21 -4.58 19.30 6.49
C SER A 21 -5.39 18.48 5.49
N GLU A 22 -5.02 17.21 5.25
CA GLU A 22 -5.73 16.29 4.36
C GLU A 22 -7.14 16.02 4.91
N ARG A 23 -7.24 15.76 6.21
CA ARG A 23 -8.53 15.55 6.87
C ARG A 23 -9.40 16.81 6.83
N ALA A 24 -8.83 17.99 7.07
CA ALA A 24 -9.56 19.26 6.99
C ALA A 24 -10.07 19.55 5.58
N ALA A 25 -9.24 19.31 4.55
CA ALA A 25 -9.64 19.47 3.15
C ALA A 25 -10.79 18.51 2.79
N ALA A 26 -10.72 17.25 3.21
CA ALA A 26 -11.79 16.28 3.00
C ALA A 26 -13.12 16.69 3.69
N ILE A 27 -13.07 17.29 4.88
CA ILE A 27 -14.26 17.81 5.56
C ILE A 27 -14.85 19.00 4.79
N ALA A 28 -13.99 19.89 4.28
CA ALA A 28 -14.40 21.08 3.54
C ALA A 28 -15.19 20.74 2.27
N GLU A 29 -14.96 19.57 1.66
CA GLU A 29 -15.73 19.08 0.50
C GLU A 29 -17.23 18.93 0.76
N PHE A 30 -17.63 18.70 2.03
CA PHE A 30 -19.02 18.62 2.45
C PHE A 30 -19.60 19.96 2.95
N GLY A 31 -18.77 21.00 3.10
CA GLY A 31 -19.18 22.31 3.59
C GLY A 31 -19.89 22.25 4.95
N VAL A 32 -21.10 22.80 5.01
CA VAL A 32 -21.96 22.79 6.23
C VAL A 32 -23.00 21.66 6.22
N ALA A 33 -22.87 20.68 5.32
CA ALA A 33 -23.84 19.60 5.19
C ALA A 33 -23.89 18.73 6.47
N PRO A 34 -25.09 18.44 7.01
CA PRO A 34 -25.21 17.64 8.23
C PRO A 34 -24.99 16.14 8.00
N THR A 35 -24.96 15.68 6.75
CA THR A 35 -24.81 14.27 6.37
C THR A 35 -23.88 14.13 5.17
N SER A 36 -23.34 12.93 4.97
CA SER A 36 -22.53 12.60 3.78
C SER A 36 -23.36 12.18 2.56
N ALA A 37 -24.62 12.62 2.43
CA ALA A 37 -25.49 12.20 1.33
C ALA A 37 -25.10 12.77 -0.05
N ASP A 38 -24.32 13.87 -0.10
CA ASP A 38 -23.83 14.46 -1.35
C ASP A 38 -22.84 13.51 -2.05
N LEU A 39 -23.29 12.92 -3.17
CA LEU A 39 -22.52 11.97 -3.96
C LEU A 39 -21.29 12.60 -4.61
N LEU A 40 -21.36 13.87 -5.02
CA LEU A 40 -20.22 14.55 -5.64
C LEU A 40 -19.14 14.87 -4.59
N ALA A 41 -19.55 15.30 -3.40
CA ALA A 41 -18.63 15.47 -2.27
C ALA A 41 -17.97 14.14 -1.88
N ARG A 42 -18.75 13.04 -1.78
CA ARG A 42 -18.20 11.71 -1.52
C ARG A 42 -17.17 11.27 -2.55
N ALA A 43 -17.42 11.53 -3.84
CA ALA A 43 -16.51 11.19 -4.92
C ALA A 43 -15.20 11.99 -4.84
N ARG A 44 -15.28 13.31 -4.58
CA ARG A 44 -14.09 14.15 -4.42
C ARG A 44 -13.26 13.74 -3.20
N VAL A 45 -13.91 13.44 -2.07
CA VAL A 45 -13.23 12.94 -0.88
C VAL A 45 -12.58 11.58 -1.12
N LEU A 46 -13.28 10.63 -1.74
CA LEU A 46 -12.71 9.31 -2.06
C LEU A 46 -11.46 9.44 -2.93
N ARG A 47 -11.54 10.27 -3.99
CA ARG A 47 -10.39 10.57 -4.83
C ARG A 47 -9.26 11.23 -4.04
N GLY A 48 -9.56 12.21 -3.20
CA GLY A 48 -8.58 12.89 -2.37
C GLY A 48 -7.84 11.94 -1.42
N VAL A 49 -8.54 10.97 -0.82
CA VAL A 49 -7.92 9.92 0.01
C VAL A 49 -6.97 9.04 -0.83
N ALA A 50 -7.43 8.60 -2.01
CA ALA A 50 -6.64 7.74 -2.91
C ALA A 50 -5.42 8.46 -3.50
N GLU A 51 -5.46 9.79 -3.63
CA GLU A 51 -4.37 10.62 -4.15
C GLU A 51 -3.39 11.08 -3.06
N THR A 52 -3.60 10.71 -1.79
CA THR A 52 -2.63 11.03 -0.72
C THR A 52 -1.27 10.38 -0.98
N ALA A 53 -0.21 11.08 -0.60
CA ALA A 53 1.15 10.58 -0.77
C ALA A 53 1.39 9.30 0.04
N VAL A 54 0.78 9.20 1.23
CA VAL A 54 0.90 8.01 2.11
C VAL A 54 0.25 6.80 1.46
N PHE A 55 -0.96 6.95 0.91
CA PHE A 55 -1.64 5.86 0.18
C PHE A 55 -0.81 5.41 -1.03
N SER A 56 -0.35 6.37 -1.83
CA SER A 56 0.48 6.11 -3.00
C SER A 56 1.77 5.34 -2.65
N GLN A 57 2.43 5.72 -1.56
CA GLN A 57 3.65 5.04 -1.09
C GLN A 57 3.36 3.62 -0.61
N GLN A 58 2.26 3.39 0.11
CA GLN A 58 1.88 2.05 0.57
C GLN A 58 1.62 1.11 -0.61
N GLU A 59 0.84 1.55 -1.60
CA GLU A 59 0.55 0.73 -2.78
C GLU A 59 1.79 0.53 -3.66
N PHE A 60 2.65 1.55 -3.76
CA PHE A 60 3.94 1.41 -4.43
C PHE A 60 4.81 0.34 -3.77
N ASN A 61 4.93 0.34 -2.44
CA ASN A 61 5.72 -0.66 -1.72
C ASN A 61 5.17 -2.08 -1.94
N ARG A 62 3.84 -2.26 -1.90
CA ARG A 62 3.17 -3.54 -2.22
C ARG A 62 3.53 -4.01 -3.63
N ALA A 63 3.34 -3.15 -4.62
CA ALA A 63 3.65 -3.46 -6.02
C ALA A 63 5.15 -3.74 -6.24
N PHE A 64 6.03 -3.00 -5.54
CA PHE A 64 7.47 -3.17 -5.64
C PHE A 64 7.92 -4.54 -5.15
N VAL A 65 7.39 -5.03 -4.02
CA VAL A 65 7.67 -6.39 -3.52
C VAL A 65 7.16 -7.43 -4.50
N LEU A 66 5.93 -7.27 -5.00
CA LEU A 66 5.35 -8.19 -5.99
C LEU A 66 6.21 -8.30 -7.25
N MET A 67 6.74 -7.17 -7.73
CA MET A 67 7.66 -7.16 -8.88
C MET A 67 8.97 -7.90 -8.63
N GLN A 68 9.43 -8.06 -7.38
CA GLN A 68 10.61 -8.90 -7.09
C GLN A 68 10.30 -10.38 -7.34
N TYR A 69 9.11 -10.84 -6.94
CA TYR A 69 8.66 -12.20 -7.21
C TYR A 69 8.51 -12.45 -8.71
N PHE A 70 7.90 -11.53 -9.45
CA PHE A 70 7.74 -11.66 -10.90
C PHE A 70 9.06 -11.56 -11.65
N GLY A 71 9.89 -10.58 -11.32
CA GLY A 71 11.14 -10.30 -12.03
C GLY A 71 12.24 -11.34 -11.76
N TYR A 72 12.42 -11.72 -10.49
CA TYR A 72 13.49 -12.65 -10.11
C TYR A 72 13.00 -14.10 -10.06
N LEU A 73 11.88 -14.37 -9.41
CA LEU A 73 11.42 -15.75 -9.17
C LEU A 73 10.46 -16.27 -10.25
N ARG A 74 9.94 -15.40 -11.12
CA ARG A 74 9.02 -15.71 -12.23
C ARG A 74 7.80 -16.52 -11.77
N ARG A 75 7.22 -16.14 -10.63
CA ARG A 75 6.03 -16.78 -10.06
C ARG A 75 5.26 -15.82 -9.16
N ASP A 76 4.02 -16.18 -8.86
CA ASP A 76 3.25 -15.55 -7.79
C ASP A 76 3.84 -15.92 -6.41
N PRO A 77 3.76 -15.00 -5.42
CA PRO A 77 4.33 -15.22 -4.09
C PRO A 77 3.65 -16.34 -3.30
N ASN A 78 2.40 -16.70 -3.64
CA ASN A 78 1.60 -17.71 -2.94
C ASN A 78 1.44 -19.03 -3.72
N VAL A 79 2.30 -19.24 -4.72
CA VAL A 79 2.35 -20.49 -5.50
C VAL A 79 3.63 -21.24 -5.15
N ALA A 80 3.60 -22.57 -5.31
CA ALA A 80 4.68 -23.48 -5.01
C ALA A 80 6.06 -22.90 -5.40
N PRO A 81 7.07 -22.96 -4.51
CA PRO A 81 7.14 -23.78 -3.30
C PRO A 81 6.34 -23.25 -2.09
N ASP A 82 5.85 -22.01 -2.15
CA ASP A 82 5.04 -21.42 -1.07
C ASP A 82 3.56 -21.84 -1.20
N SER A 83 2.80 -21.71 -0.11
CA SER A 83 1.35 -21.96 -0.08
C SER A 83 0.52 -20.78 0.43
N ASP A 84 1.18 -19.68 0.78
CA ASP A 84 0.58 -18.47 1.33
C ASP A 84 1.43 -17.23 1.00
N PHE A 85 1.06 -16.07 1.55
CA PHE A 85 1.77 -14.81 1.34
C PHE A 85 2.83 -14.51 2.43
N ALA A 86 3.21 -15.46 3.29
CA ALA A 86 4.08 -15.17 4.43
C ALA A 86 5.41 -14.54 4.02
N GLY A 87 6.03 -15.03 2.95
CA GLY A 87 7.26 -14.44 2.40
C GLY A 87 7.04 -13.03 1.85
N TYR A 88 5.93 -12.80 1.14
CA TYR A 88 5.58 -11.48 0.61
C TYR A 88 5.34 -10.48 1.74
N GLU A 89 4.56 -10.85 2.76
CA GLU A 89 4.26 -10.01 3.92
C GLU A 89 5.52 -9.71 4.74
N PHE A 90 6.43 -10.69 4.89
CA PHE A 90 7.73 -10.46 5.51
C PHE A 90 8.52 -9.37 4.78
N TRP A 91 8.62 -9.48 3.44
CA TRP A 91 9.35 -8.51 2.63
C TRP A 91 8.69 -7.14 2.63
N LEU A 92 7.37 -7.08 2.53
CA LEU A 92 6.60 -5.84 2.64
C LEU A 92 6.79 -5.16 3.99
N ALA A 93 6.72 -5.92 5.09
CA ALA A 93 6.96 -5.41 6.44
C ALA A 93 8.38 -4.86 6.57
N LYS A 94 9.39 -5.59 6.06
CA LYS A 94 10.78 -5.14 6.06
C LYS A 94 10.96 -3.86 5.24
N LEU A 95 10.41 -3.79 4.04
CA LEU A 95 10.49 -2.59 3.20
C LEU A 95 9.85 -1.38 3.88
N ASN A 96 8.69 -1.57 4.53
CA ASN A 96 8.02 -0.51 5.29
C ASN A 96 8.83 -0.07 6.51
N GLN A 97 9.51 -0.97 7.21
CA GLN A 97 10.41 -0.64 8.32
C GLN A 97 11.55 0.31 7.90
N PHE A 98 12.00 0.20 6.66
CA PHE A 98 13.02 1.07 6.06
C PHE A 98 12.42 2.20 5.21
N ASN A 99 11.16 2.57 5.43
CA ASN A 99 10.47 3.67 4.74
C ASN A 99 10.51 3.56 3.20
N GLY A 100 10.44 2.34 2.66
CA GLY A 100 10.53 2.11 1.21
C GLY A 100 11.96 2.08 0.66
N ASN A 101 12.99 2.25 1.49
CA ASN A 101 14.37 2.11 1.05
C ASN A 101 14.74 0.63 0.84
N PHE A 102 14.67 0.18 -0.42
CA PHE A 102 14.98 -1.20 -0.79
C PHE A 102 16.46 -1.58 -0.61
N ILE A 103 17.36 -0.60 -0.55
CA ILE A 103 18.80 -0.82 -0.31
C ILE A 103 18.99 -1.20 1.17
N ASP A 104 18.44 -0.40 2.08
CA ASP A 104 18.52 -0.66 3.52
C ASP A 104 17.73 -1.92 3.92
N ALA A 105 16.62 -2.18 3.22
CA ALA A 105 15.87 -3.43 3.37
C ALA A 105 16.61 -4.67 2.80
N GLU A 106 17.75 -4.47 2.12
CA GLU A 106 18.51 -5.48 1.37
C GLU A 106 17.65 -6.33 0.42
N MET A 107 16.56 -5.77 -0.10
CA MET A 107 15.50 -6.53 -0.72
C MET A 107 15.98 -7.19 -2.02
N VAL A 108 16.40 -6.37 -3.01
CA VAL A 108 16.85 -6.87 -4.32
C VAL A 108 17.99 -7.88 -4.18
N LYS A 109 18.95 -7.59 -3.28
CA LYS A 109 20.06 -8.48 -2.96
C LYS A 109 19.56 -9.85 -2.49
N ALA A 110 18.60 -9.88 -1.56
CA ALA A 110 18.08 -11.12 -1.02
C ALA A 110 17.39 -12.01 -2.07
N PHE A 111 16.63 -11.41 -3.00
CA PHE A 111 16.03 -12.16 -4.11
C PHE A 111 17.10 -12.76 -5.03
N LEU A 112 18.12 -11.98 -5.42
CA LEU A 112 19.23 -12.44 -6.25
C LEU A 112 20.08 -13.55 -5.61
N VAL A 113 20.29 -13.51 -4.29
CA VAL A 113 21.11 -14.52 -3.59
C VAL A 113 20.29 -15.68 -3.02
N SER A 114 18.95 -15.63 -3.16
CA SER A 114 18.08 -16.70 -2.69
C SER A 114 18.45 -18.05 -3.30
N SER A 115 18.27 -19.12 -2.53
CA SER A 115 18.50 -20.49 -3.00
C SER A 115 17.63 -20.80 -4.22
N GLU A 116 16.37 -20.35 -4.21
CA GLU A 116 15.44 -20.51 -5.33
C GLU A 116 15.95 -19.84 -6.60
N TYR A 117 16.30 -18.55 -6.55
CA TYR A 117 16.79 -17.83 -7.73
C TYR A 117 18.05 -18.49 -8.28
N ARG A 118 19.03 -18.79 -7.40
CA ARG A 118 20.29 -19.42 -7.81
C ARG A 118 20.10 -20.79 -8.42
N HIS A 119 19.24 -21.62 -7.84
CA HIS A 119 19.00 -22.98 -8.35
C HIS A 119 18.25 -23.00 -9.68
N ARG A 120 17.33 -22.04 -9.90
CA ARG A 120 16.49 -22.00 -11.12
C ARG A 120 17.11 -21.18 -12.25
N PHE A 121 17.83 -20.12 -11.92
CA PHE A 121 18.25 -19.08 -12.88
C PHE A 121 19.68 -18.56 -12.67
N GLY A 122 20.38 -19.00 -11.61
CA GLY A 122 21.77 -18.62 -11.37
C GLY A 122 22.74 -19.39 -12.27
N PRO A 123 24.00 -18.93 -12.36
CA PRO A 123 25.08 -19.67 -13.01
C PRO A 123 25.39 -21.01 -12.32
#